data_AF-A0A0C3S5U6-F1
#
_entry.id   AF-A0A0C3S5U6-F1
#
_cell.length_a   1.000
_cell.length_b   1.000
_cell.length_c   1.000
_cell.angle_alpha   90.00
_cell.angle_beta   90.00
_cell.angle_gamma   90.00
#
_symmetry.space_group_name_H-M   'P 1'
#
loop_
_entity.id
_entity.type
_entity.pdbx_description
1 polymer ?
#
loop_
_entity_poly.entity_id
_entity_poly.type
_entity_poly.pdbx_seq_one_letter_code
_entity_poly.pdbx_strand_id
1 'polypeptide(L)'
;MVAYLWLVWYQACTKASPKHWALAVTYELHERAYATFYEIVGDGTGMGQFLPTVVRRVHLTGTHGHQLYDGKMLVGEINDSVLGALEMYGETAVELVNSHNRKRGLGESNCQDWAIIIIRSLEDSLLLPRGTLAKVERCPRFG
;
A
#
# COMPACT_ATOMS: atom_id res chain seq x y z
N MET A 1 3.63 -8.79 -19.38
CA MET A 1 3.75 -9.77 -18.29
C MET A 1 2.62 -9.52 -17.30
N VAL A 2 2.18 -10.51 -16.53
CA VAL A 2 1.16 -10.32 -15.49
C VAL A 2 1.87 -10.22 -14.15
N ALA A 3 1.55 -9.20 -13.37
CA ALA A 3 2.01 -9.04 -12.00
C ALA A 3 0.82 -9.08 -11.04
N TYR A 4 1.06 -9.46 -9.80
CA TYR A 4 0.05 -9.61 -8.77
C TYR A 4 0.12 -8.42 -7.83
N LEU A 5 -0.99 -7.69 -7.72
CA LEU A 5 -1.14 -6.58 -6.79
C LEU A 5 -1.74 -7.07 -5.48
N TRP A 6 -1.04 -6.78 -4.40
CA TRP A 6 -1.41 -7.15 -3.04
C TRP A 6 -1.63 -5.91 -2.20
N LEU A 7 -2.62 -5.98 -1.33
CA LEU A 7 -2.76 -5.07 -0.20
C LEU A 7 -2.14 -5.74 1.02
N VAL A 8 -1.21 -5.05 1.67
CA VAL A 8 -0.42 -5.59 2.78
C VAL A 8 -0.56 -4.66 3.98
N TRP A 9 -0.85 -5.22 5.16
CA TRP A 9 -0.77 -4.47 6.41
C TRP A 9 0.68 -4.48 6.89
N TYR A 10 1.43 -3.44 6.56
CA TYR A 10 2.88 -3.42 6.59
C TYR A 10 3.41 -2.59 7.75
N GLN A 11 4.44 -3.11 8.42
CA GLN A 11 5.28 -2.35 9.34
C GLN A 11 6.60 -2.04 8.64
N ALA A 12 6.82 -0.77 8.28
CA ALA A 12 8.08 -0.38 7.67
C ALA A 12 9.27 -0.68 8.59
N CYS A 13 10.41 -1.06 8.00
CA CYS A 13 11.65 -1.33 8.73
C CYS A 13 12.15 -0.13 9.55
N THR A 14 11.73 1.09 9.21
CA THR A 14 12.01 2.29 10.00
C THR A 14 11.10 2.26 11.24
N LYS A 15 11.68 2.00 12.42
CA LYS A 15 11.00 1.89 13.74
C LYS A 15 10.12 3.09 14.16
N ALA A 16 10.01 4.12 13.33
CA ALA A 16 9.33 5.37 13.61
C ALA A 16 7.93 5.48 12.96
N SER A 17 7.54 4.58 12.05
CA SER A 17 6.20 4.63 11.44
C SER A 17 5.25 3.57 12.03
N PRO A 18 3.98 3.95 12.29
CA PRO A 18 2.96 2.98 12.64
C PRO A 18 2.69 2.01 11.47
N LYS A 19 2.10 0.85 11.78
CA LYS A 19 1.60 -0.06 10.74
C LYS A 19 0.60 0.68 9.86
N HIS A 20 0.69 0.44 8.55
CA HIS A 20 -0.15 1.11 7.57
C HIS A 20 -0.40 0.19 6.38
N TRP A 21 -1.35 0.58 5.54
CA TRP A 21 -1.59 -0.12 4.28
C TRP A 21 -0.47 0.17 3.30
N ALA A 22 0.12 -0.89 2.74
CA ALA A 22 1.05 -0.83 1.64
C ALA A 22 0.51 -1.61 0.44
N LEU A 23 0.85 -1.17 -0.77
CA LEU A 23 0.62 -1.96 -1.98
C LEU A 23 1.91 -2.70 -2.31
N ALA A 24 1.84 -4.02 -2.48
CA ALA A 24 2.97 -4.83 -2.88
C ALA A 24 2.70 -5.44 -4.26
N VAL A 25 3.73 -5.45 -5.11
CA VAL A 25 3.66 -6.11 -6.42
C VAL A 25 4.66 -7.25 -6.47
N THR A 26 4.20 -8.44 -6.86
CA THR A 26 5.04 -9.60 -7.15
C THR A 26 4.78 -10.11 -8.56
N TYR A 27 5.76 -10.76 -9.17
CA TYR A 27 5.56 -11.49 -10.44
C TYR A 27 5.16 -12.95 -10.23
N GLU A 28 5.20 -13.42 -8.98
CA GLU A 28 4.94 -14.80 -8.58
C GLU A 28 3.99 -14.81 -7.37
N LEU A 29 3.12 -15.82 -7.28
CA LEU A 29 2.14 -15.95 -6.19
C LEU A 29 2.71 -16.55 -4.89
N HIS A 30 3.89 -17.16 -4.95
CA HIS A 30 4.45 -17.87 -3.79
C HIS A 30 5.05 -16.92 -2.75
N GLU A 31 5.05 -17.34 -1.48
CA GLU A 31 5.45 -16.51 -0.33
C GLU A 31 6.92 -16.08 -0.31
N ARG A 32 7.77 -16.73 -1.10
CA ARG A 32 9.20 -16.40 -1.21
C ARG A 32 9.49 -15.37 -2.31
N ALA A 33 8.47 -14.90 -3.02
CA ALA A 33 8.65 -13.96 -4.12
C ALA A 33 9.21 -12.64 -3.60
N TYR A 34 10.08 -12.03 -4.39
CA TYR A 34 10.47 -10.64 -4.17
C TYR A 34 9.29 -9.74 -4.53
N ALA A 35 9.03 -8.78 -3.65
CA ALA A 35 8.02 -7.78 -3.86
C ALA A 35 8.64 -6.39 -4.04
N THR A 36 7.96 -5.55 -4.82
CA THR A 36 8.13 -4.11 -4.79
C THR A 36 6.99 -3.53 -3.96
N PHE A 37 7.32 -2.84 -2.88
CA PHE A 37 6.38 -2.15 -2.02
C PHE A 37 6.26 -0.70 -2.46
N TYR A 38 5.02 -0.25 -2.55
CA TYR A 38 4.63 1.14 -2.63
C TYR A 38 4.01 1.46 -1.28
N GLU A 39 4.61 2.41 -0.58
CA GLU A 39 4.22 2.79 0.76
C GLU A 39 4.17 4.31 0.89
N ILE A 40 3.55 4.77 1.96
CA ILE A 40 3.52 6.18 2.32
C ILE A 40 4.10 6.32 3.71
N VAL A 41 5.14 7.14 3.81
CA VAL A 41 5.85 7.37 5.08
C VAL A 41 5.64 8.80 5.51
N GLY A 42 5.47 9.01 6.82
CA GLY A 42 5.46 10.36 7.39
C GLY A 42 6.82 11.02 7.19
N ASP A 43 6.82 12.30 6.82
CA ASP A 43 8.04 13.08 6.54
C ASP A 43 8.92 13.35 7.77
N GLY A 44 8.45 12.99 8.98
CA GLY A 44 9.18 13.14 10.24
C GLY A 44 9.26 14.59 10.75
N THR A 45 8.64 15.56 10.07
CA THR A 45 8.74 16.99 10.42
C THR A 45 7.73 17.41 11.49
N GLY A 46 6.86 16.49 11.94
CA GLY A 46 5.78 16.79 12.88
C GLY A 46 4.61 17.59 12.28
N MET A 47 4.67 17.89 10.98
CA MET A 47 3.60 18.60 10.26
C MET A 47 2.46 17.66 9.83
N GLY A 48 2.64 16.35 9.97
CA GLY A 48 1.68 15.35 9.52
C GLY A 48 1.62 15.22 8.01
N GLN A 49 2.70 15.55 7.31
CA GLN A 49 2.81 15.35 5.88
C GLN A 49 3.36 13.96 5.58
N PHE A 50 2.94 13.45 4.44
CA PHE A 50 3.29 12.14 3.96
C PHE A 50 4.04 12.24 2.63
N LEU A 51 4.92 11.28 2.38
CA LEU A 51 5.69 11.15 1.14
C LEU A 51 5.52 9.73 0.57
N PRO A 52 5.36 9.60 -0.76
CA PRO A 52 5.38 8.29 -1.40
C PRO A 52 6.78 7.70 -1.30
N THR A 53 6.88 6.40 -1.11
CA THR A 53 8.16 5.67 -1.09
C THR A 53 8.00 4.33 -1.80
N VAL A 54 9.00 3.97 -2.60
CA VAL A 54 9.04 2.70 -3.31
C VAL A 54 10.24 1.88 -2.82
N VAL A 55 9.95 0.72 -2.23
CA VAL A 55 10.98 -0.20 -1.73
C VAL A 55 10.99 -1.46 -2.58
N ARG A 56 12.07 -1.67 -3.32
CA ARG A 56 12.23 -2.81 -4.24
C ARG A 56 12.95 -3.97 -3.55
N ARG A 57 12.71 -5.19 -4.05
CA ARG A 57 13.38 -6.43 -3.61
C ARG A 57 13.15 -6.75 -2.13
N VAL A 58 11.94 -6.48 -1.64
CA VAL A 58 11.53 -6.84 -0.28
C VAL A 58 11.13 -8.31 -0.27
N HIS A 59 11.73 -9.09 0.64
CA HIS A 59 11.22 -10.43 0.92
C HIS A 59 9.94 -10.34 1.73
N LEU A 60 8.92 -11.07 1.29
CA LEU A 60 7.69 -11.24 2.06
C LEU A 60 7.91 -12.10 3.32
N THR A 61 9.07 -12.72 3.49
CA THR A 61 9.42 -13.44 4.73
C THR A 61 10.65 -12.78 5.38
N GLY A 62 10.50 -12.31 6.62
CA GLY A 62 11.59 -11.71 7.39
C GLY A 62 12.63 -12.75 7.78
N THR A 63 13.90 -12.34 7.91
CA THR A 63 15.06 -13.23 8.14
C THR A 63 15.11 -13.91 9.52
N HIS A 64 14.19 -13.63 10.43
CA HIS A 64 14.19 -14.20 11.80
C HIS A 64 12.79 -14.48 12.36
N GLY A 65 11.81 -14.81 11.50
CA GLY A 65 10.45 -15.18 11.95
C GLY A 65 9.57 -14.00 12.39
N HIS A 66 10.08 -12.78 12.44
CA HIS A 66 9.25 -11.58 12.49
C HIS A 66 8.64 -11.34 11.10
N GLN A 67 7.33 -11.53 11.00
CA GLN A 67 6.59 -11.10 9.81
C GLN A 67 6.54 -9.57 9.82
N LEU A 68 7.04 -8.95 8.75
CA LEU A 68 6.95 -7.50 8.54
C LEU A 68 5.52 -7.05 8.16
N TYR A 69 4.60 -8.01 8.03
CA TYR A 69 3.19 -7.76 7.76
C TYR A 69 2.30 -8.72 8.56
N ASP A 70 1.12 -8.27 8.99
CA ASP A 70 0.14 -9.13 9.69
C ASP A 70 -0.92 -9.72 8.75
N GLY A 71 -0.72 -9.60 7.45
CA GLY A 71 -1.61 -10.15 6.45
C GLY A 71 -1.37 -9.55 5.08
N LYS A 72 -1.76 -10.31 4.05
CA LYS A 72 -1.83 -9.84 2.67
C LYS A 72 -3.14 -10.28 2.04
N MET A 73 -3.69 -9.43 1.18
CA MET A 73 -4.86 -9.73 0.37
C MET A 73 -4.50 -9.54 -1.09
N LEU A 74 -4.78 -10.54 -1.93
CA LEU A 74 -4.70 -10.37 -3.38
C LEU A 74 -5.83 -9.43 -3.81
N VAL A 75 -5.45 -8.31 -4.39
CA VAL A 75 -6.32 -7.28 -4.95
C VAL A 75 -6.69 -7.67 -6.37
N GLY A 76 -5.70 -8.08 -7.17
CA GLY A 76 -5.91 -8.57 -8.53
C GLY A 76 -4.62 -8.71 -9.31
N GLU A 77 -4.77 -9.12 -10.56
CA GLU A 77 -3.71 -9.15 -11.56
C GLU A 77 -3.64 -7.80 -12.27
N ILE A 78 -2.43 -7.28 -12.44
CA ILE A 78 -2.14 -6.03 -13.12
C ILE A 78 -1.14 -6.28 -14.25
N ASN A 79 -1.20 -5.45 -15.29
CA ASN A 79 -0.28 -5.51 -16.42
C ASN A 79 0.88 -4.51 -16.24
N ASP A 80 1.85 -4.57 -17.16
CA ASP A 80 3.03 -3.70 -17.13
C ASP A 80 2.69 -2.20 -17.26
N SER A 81 1.58 -1.85 -17.92
CA SER A 81 1.15 -0.44 -18.02
C SER A 81 0.71 0.12 -16.66
N VAL A 82 -0.03 -0.68 -15.88
CA VAL A 82 -0.43 -0.30 -14.51
C VAL A 82 0.81 -0.23 -13.62
N LEU A 83 1.72 -1.20 -13.74
CA LEU A 83 2.97 -1.20 -12.99
C LEU A 83 3.78 0.08 -13.21
N GLY A 84 3.91 0.52 -14.47
CA GLY A 84 4.61 1.75 -14.82
C GLY A 84 3.93 3.03 -14.29
N ALA A 85 2.61 2.98 -14.04
CA ALA A 85 1.83 4.10 -13.53
C ALA A 85 1.67 4.11 -12.00
N LEU A 86 1.97 3.01 -11.30
CA LEU A 86 1.73 2.89 -9.85
C LEU A 86 2.46 3.93 -9.01
N GLU A 87 3.68 4.32 -9.40
CA GLU A 87 4.45 5.35 -8.69
C GLU A 87 3.76 6.71 -8.80
N MET A 88 3.30 7.08 -10.00
CA MET A 88 2.52 8.30 -10.25
C MET A 88 1.16 8.29 -9.52
N TYR A 89 0.49 7.14 -9.46
CA TYR A 89 -0.72 7.00 -8.64
C TYR A 89 -0.43 7.15 -7.15
N GLY A 90 0.72 6.67 -6.68
CA GLY A 90 1.22 6.88 -5.33
C GLY A 90 1.39 8.37 -5.01
N GLU A 91 2.09 9.10 -5.87
CA GLU A 91 2.27 10.56 -5.74
C GLU A 91 0.94 11.30 -5.68
N THR A 92 0.03 11.01 -6.62
CA THR A 92 -1.30 11.65 -6.68
C THR A 92 -2.13 11.32 -5.43
N ALA A 93 -2.10 10.07 -4.97
CA ALA A 93 -2.82 9.67 -3.76
C ALA A 93 -2.26 10.35 -2.51
N VAL A 94 -0.94 10.52 -2.41
CA VAL A 94 -0.29 11.28 -1.32
C VAL A 94 -0.74 12.73 -1.33
N GLU A 95 -0.77 13.40 -2.48
CA GLU A 95 -1.23 14.79 -2.60
C GLU A 95 -2.69 14.94 -2.14
N LEU A 96 -3.55 14.00 -2.53
CA LEU A 96 -4.94 13.96 -2.08
C LEU A 96 -5.07 13.73 -0.57
N VAL A 97 -4.31 12.80 -0.02
CA VAL A 97 -4.28 12.52 1.42
C VAL A 97 -3.78 13.74 2.19
N ASN A 98 -2.67 14.36 1.77
CA ASN A 98 -2.09 15.53 2.41
C ASN A 98 -3.02 16.75 2.35
N SER A 99 -3.67 17.00 1.21
CA SER A 99 -4.61 18.14 1.05
C SER A 99 -5.86 18.00 1.92
N HIS A 100 -6.30 16.77 2.19
CA HIS A 100 -7.45 16.48 3.04
C HIS A 100 -7.05 16.08 4.47
N ASN A 101 -5.75 16.05 4.79
CA ASN A 101 -5.27 15.69 6.10
C ASN A 101 -5.61 16.81 7.08
N ARG A 102 -6.70 16.62 7.82
CA ARG A 102 -7.02 17.44 8.99
C ARG A 102 -6.35 16.78 10.17
N LYS A 103 -5.55 17.52 10.96
CA LYS A 103 -5.03 17.08 12.26
C LYS A 103 -6.20 16.70 13.18
N ARG A 104 -6.71 15.47 13.06
CA ARG A 104 -7.75 14.89 13.91
C ARG A 104 -7.06 14.19 15.07
N GLY A 105 -6.67 14.97 16.08
CA GLY A 105 -6.13 14.43 17.32
C GLY A 105 -4.83 13.62 17.20
N LEU A 106 -4.41 13.04 18.32
CA LEU A 106 -3.21 12.22 18.43
C LEU A 106 -3.48 10.83 17.83
N GLY A 107 -2.80 10.50 16.73
CA GLY A 107 -2.68 9.13 16.23
C GLY A 107 -3.63 8.70 15.12
N GLU A 108 -4.61 9.52 14.72
CA GLU A 108 -5.46 9.23 13.56
C GLU A 108 -4.92 9.95 12.31
N SER A 109 -4.02 9.28 11.59
CA SER A 109 -3.56 9.70 10.28
C SER A 109 -4.40 9.05 9.17
N ASN A 110 -4.94 9.86 8.27
CA ASN A 110 -5.62 9.44 7.05
C ASN A 110 -4.70 8.77 6.01
N CYS A 111 -3.42 8.55 6.35
CA CYS A 111 -2.46 7.81 5.54
C CYS A 111 -2.86 6.36 5.29
N GLN A 112 -3.94 5.85 5.89
CA GLN A 112 -4.47 4.52 5.59
C GLN A 112 -5.35 4.54 4.33
N ASP A 113 -5.88 5.69 3.92
CA ASP A 113 -6.87 5.78 2.85
C ASP A 113 -6.24 5.80 1.45
N TRP A 114 -4.94 6.09 1.34
CA TRP A 114 -4.26 6.21 0.05
C TRP A 114 -4.34 4.96 -0.82
N ALA A 115 -4.17 3.78 -0.22
CA ALA A 115 -4.23 2.51 -0.91
C ALA A 115 -5.65 2.26 -1.43
N ILE A 116 -6.66 2.69 -0.67
CA ILE A 116 -8.07 2.64 -1.07
C ILE A 116 -8.33 3.58 -2.25
N ILE A 117 -7.76 4.79 -2.25
CA ILE A 117 -7.85 5.75 -3.37
C ILE A 117 -7.32 5.09 -4.66
N ILE A 118 -6.13 4.49 -4.61
CA ILE A 118 -5.53 3.83 -5.78
C ILE A 118 -6.38 2.64 -6.24
N ILE A 119 -6.79 1.77 -5.32
CA ILE A 119 -7.58 0.58 -5.64
C ILE A 119 -8.92 0.97 -6.27
N ARG A 120 -9.57 2.01 -5.73
CA ARG A 120 -10.80 2.57 -6.32
C ARG A 120 -10.55 3.07 -7.74
N SER A 121 -9.51 3.88 -7.96
CA SER A 121 -9.18 4.39 -9.31
C SER A 121 -8.90 3.27 -10.32
N LEU A 122 -8.23 2.21 -9.89
CA LEU A 122 -7.94 1.05 -10.73
C LEU A 122 -9.21 0.23 -11.03
N GLU A 123 -10.10 0.03 -10.05
CA GLU A 123 -11.39 -0.64 -10.28
C GLU A 123 -12.31 0.17 -11.19
N ASP A 124 -12.44 1.49 -10.96
CA ASP A 124 -13.24 2.40 -11.78
C ASP A 124 -12.75 2.41 -13.24
N SER A 125 -11.44 2.23 -13.45
CA SER A 125 -10.81 2.11 -14.78
C SER A 125 -10.89 0.70 -15.39
N LEU A 126 -11.56 -0.25 -14.72
CA LEU A 126 -11.65 -1.67 -15.12
C LEU A 126 -10.29 -2.39 -15.19
N LEU A 127 -9.28 -1.87 -14.47
CA LEU A 127 -7.95 -2.47 -14.33
C LEU A 127 -7.86 -3.46 -13.17
N LEU A 128 -8.90 -3.51 -12.34
CA LEU A 128 -9.11 -4.51 -11.30
C LEU A 128 -10.50 -5.14 -11.42
N PRO A 129 -10.70 -6.36 -10.89
CA PRO A 129 -12.01 -6.98 -10.85
C PRO A 129 -13.04 -6.12 -10.10
N ARG A 130 -14.31 -6.18 -10.53
CA ARG A 130 -15.40 -5.54 -9.80
C ARG A 130 -15.60 -6.17 -8.42
N GLY A 131 -15.88 -5.34 -7.41
CA GLY A 131 -16.02 -5.71 -6.01
C GLY A 131 -14.71 -5.71 -5.23
N THR A 132 -13.59 -5.29 -5.84
CA THR A 132 -12.27 -5.27 -5.20
C THR A 132 -12.22 -4.24 -4.08
N LEU A 133 -12.72 -3.03 -4.32
CA LEU A 133 -12.86 -1.96 -3.34
C LEU A 133 -13.71 -2.41 -2.16
N ALA A 134 -14.89 -2.99 -2.42
CA ALA A 134 -15.77 -3.49 -1.35
C ALA A 134 -15.10 -4.58 -0.51
N LYS A 135 -14.25 -5.42 -1.11
CA LYS A 135 -13.46 -6.44 -0.41
C LYS A 135 -12.38 -5.80 0.47
N VAL A 136 -11.71 -4.77 -0.03
CA VAL A 136 -10.67 -4.02 0.68
C VAL A 136 -11.25 -3.22 1.85
N GLU A 137 -12.37 -2.53 1.65
CA GLU A 137 -13.05 -1.77 2.72
C GLU A 137 -13.57 -2.67 3.85
N ARG A 138 -13.92 -3.93 3.53
CA ARG A 138 -14.32 -4.94 4.52
C ARG A 138 -13.12 -5.69 5.12
N CYS A 139 -11.92 -5.48 4.60
CA CYS A 139 -10.73 -6.14 5.14
C CYS A 139 -10.53 -5.65 6.58
N PRO A 140 -10.49 -6.56 7.57
CA PRO A 140 -10.16 -6.15 8.93
C PRO A 140 -8.78 -5.48 8.88
N ARG A 141 -8.72 -4.24 9.35
CA ARG A 141 -7.44 -3.59 9.66
C ARG A 141 -6.85 -4.44 10.78
N PHE A 142 -5.94 -5.35 10.46
CA PHE A 142 -5.39 -6.29 11.43
C PHE A 142 -4.73 -5.50 12.55
N GLY A 143 -5.38 -5.47 13.72
CA GLY A 143 -4.97 -4.75 14.91
C GLY A 143 -5.41 -5.55 16.12
#